data_AF-A0A3M2G977-F1
#
_entry.id   AF-A0A3M2G977-F1
#
_cell.length_a   1.000
_cell.length_b   1.000
_cell.length_c   1.000
_cell.angle_alpha   90.00
_cell.angle_beta   90.00
_cell.angle_gamma   90.00
#
_symmetry.space_group_name_H-M   'P 1'
#
loop_
_entity.id
_entity.type
_entity.pdbx_description
1 polymer ?
#
loop_
_entity_poly.entity_id
_entity_poly.type
_entity_poly.pdbx_seq_one_letter_code
_entity_poly.pdbx_strand_id
1 'polypeptide(L)' 'MTKELRNHLPNAYVIDIKAQYRGLKYLRETLKFVQELGHPILIQQIKNHLAGIGAIHTA' A
#
# COMPACT_ATOMS: atom_id res chain seq x y z
N MET A 1 11.73 -7.37 -6.29
CA MET A 1 10.69 -6.53 -5.63
C MET A 1 11.16 -5.11 -5.26
N THR A 2 12.47 -4.83 -5.14
CA THR A 2 12.99 -3.51 -4.70
C THR A 2 13.20 -2.47 -5.81
N LYS A 3 13.40 -2.88 -7.07
CA LYS A 3 13.76 -1.95 -8.16
C LYS A 3 12.57 -1.14 -8.69
N GLU A 4 11.40 -1.78 -8.87
CA GLU A 4 10.19 -1.09 -9.36
C GLU A 4 9.61 -0.09 -8.35
N LEU A 5 9.60 -0.44 -7.06
CA LEU A 5 9.15 0.47 -6.02
C LEU A 5 10.05 1.71 -5.92
N ARG A 6 11.37 1.56 -6.12
CA ARG A 6 12.31 2.68 -6.13
C ARG A 6 12.11 3.60 -7.36
N ASN A 7 11.65 3.06 -8.49
CA ASN A 7 11.29 3.86 -9.66
C ASN A 7 10.00 4.67 -9.45
N HIS A 8 9.02 4.11 -8.74
CA HIS A 8 7.75 4.79 -8.44
C HIS A 8 7.85 5.74 -7.23
N LEU A 9 8.81 5.52 -6.33
CA LEU A 9 8.99 6.29 -5.11
C LEU A 9 10.48 6.64 -4.94
N PRO A 10 11.00 7.56 -5.77
CA PRO A 10 12.42 7.89 -5.78
C PRO A 10 12.94 8.44 -4.44
N ASN A 11 12.04 9.02 -3.63
CA ASN A 11 12.35 9.59 -2.32
C ASN A 11 11.95 8.68 -1.14
N ALA A 12 11.46 7.46 -1.40
CA ALA A 12 11.07 6.56 -0.32
C ALA A 12 12.29 5.91 0.34
N TYR A 13 12.34 6.01 1.66
CA TYR A 13 13.31 5.31 2.48
C TYR A 13 12.80 3.90 2.80
N VAL A 14 13.68 3.09 3.38
CA VAL A 14 13.37 1.70 3.77
C VAL A 14 12.14 1.64 4.69
N ILE A 15 11.92 2.66 5.53
CA ILE A 15 10.75 2.73 6.42
C ILE A 15 9.45 2.89 5.62
N ASP A 16 9.46 3.69 4.56
CA ASP A 16 8.30 3.92 3.70
C ASP A 16 7.95 2.66 2.88
N ILE A 17 8.97 1.97 2.38
CA ILE A 17 8.79 0.68 1.68
C ILE A 17 8.18 -0.37 2.63
N LYS A 18 8.65 -0.40 3.89
CA LYS A 18 8.09 -1.31 4.92
C LYS A 18 6.65 -0.94 5.28
N ALA A 19 6.34 0.34 5.37
CA ALA A 19 4.98 0.84 5.61
C ALA A 19 4.04 0.40 4.48
N GLN A 20 4.43 0.62 3.22
CA GLN A 20 3.69 0.16 2.05
C GLN A 20 3.44 -1.35 2.07
N TYR A 21 4.49 -2.14 2.30
CA TYR A 21 4.35 -3.59 2.34
C TYR A 21 3.37 -4.07 3.43
N ARG A 22 3.42 -3.46 4.62
CA ARG A 22 2.51 -3.78 5.73
C ARG A 22 1.07 -3.40 5.39
N GLY A 23 0.84 -2.19 4.87
CA GLY A 23 -0.49 -1.72 4.47
C GLY A 23 -1.13 -2.62 3.42
N LEU A 24 -0.36 -3.00 2.39
CA LEU A 24 -0.82 -3.94 1.36
C LEU A 24 -1.09 -5.34 1.91
N LYS A 25 -0.25 -5.83 2.83
CA LYS A 25 -0.45 -7.12 3.49
C LYS A 25 -1.75 -7.12 4.28
N TYR A 26 -2.01 -6.09 5.09
CA TYR A 26 -3.24 -6.00 5.86
C TYR A 26 -4.47 -5.93 4.96
N LEU A 27 -4.45 -5.10 3.92
CA LEU A 27 -5.54 -5.04 2.95
C LEU A 27 -5.83 -6.42 2.35
N ARG A 28 -4.80 -7.13 1.88
CA ARG A 28 -4.96 -8.47 1.31
C ARG A 28 -5.60 -9.44 2.30
N GLU A 29 -5.19 -9.42 3.56
CA GLU A 29 -5.78 -10.29 4.58
C GLU A 29 -7.23 -9.88 4.91
N THR A 30 -7.53 -8.58 5.00
CA THR A 30 -8.89 -8.07 5.20
C THR A 30 -9.82 -8.46 4.07
N LEU A 31 -9.38 -8.38 2.81
CA LEU A 31 -10.20 -8.74 1.64
C LEU A 31 -10.67 -10.20 1.65
N LYS A 32 -9.99 -11.10 2.36
CA LYS A 32 -10.45 -12.50 2.52
C LYS A 32 -11.70 -12.64 3.37
N PHE A 33 -11.98 -11.66 4.24
CA PHE A 33 -13.15 -11.66 5.13
C PHE A 33 -14.31 -10.84 4.58
N VAL A 34 -14.10 -10.13 3.47
CA VAL A 34 -15.13 -9.32 2.82
C VAL A 34 -15.98 -10.23 1.92
N GLN A 35 -17.29 -10.27 2.18
CA GLN A 35 -18.23 -11.10 1.40
C GLN A 35 -18.47 -10.55 -0.01
N GLU A 36 -18.47 -9.22 -0.16
CA GLU A 36 -18.67 -8.54 -1.44
C GLU A 36 -17.54 -7.54 -1.69
N LEU A 37 -16.74 -7.80 -2.73
CA LEU A 37 -15.68 -6.89 -3.13
C LEU A 37 -16.31 -5.60 -3.68
N GLY A 38 -16.02 -4.49 -3.00
CA GLY A 38 -16.42 -3.17 -3.49
C GLY A 38 -15.83 -2.84 -4.85
N HIS A 39 -16.34 -1.77 -5.47
CA HIS A 39 -15.91 -1.33 -6.80
C HIS A 39 -14.37 -1.24 -6.91
N PRO A 40 -13.73 -1.69 -8.01
CA PRO A 40 -12.26 -1.74 -8.12
C PRO A 40 -11.54 -0.41 -7.83
N ILE A 41 -12.19 0.71 -8.18
CA ILE A 41 -11.68 2.06 -7.87
C ILE A 41 -11.57 2.28 -6.35
N LEU A 42 -12.56 1.83 -5.58
CA LEU A 42 -12.56 1.94 -4.13
C LEU A 42 -11.44 1.10 -3.52
N ILE A 43 -11.23 -0.12 -4.02
CA ILE A 43 -10.12 -0.98 -3.58
C ILE A 43 -8.77 -0.32 -3.88
N GLN A 44 -8.63 0.32 -5.04
CA GLN A 44 -7.42 1.03 -5.41
C GLN A 44 -7.19 2.29 -4.55
N GLN A 45 -8.24 3.01 -4.17
CA GLN A 45 -8.17 4.14 -3.24
C GLN A 45 -7.75 3.70 -1.84
N ILE A 46 -8.37 2.63 -1.31
CA ILE A 46 -8.00 2.04 -0.01
C ILE A 46 -6.55 1.57 -0.04
N LYS A 47 -6.14 0.89 -1.12
CA LYS A 47 -4.75 0.45 -1.33
C LYS A 47 -3.77 1.62 -1.22
N ASN A 48 -4.03 2.71 -1.94
CA ASN A 48 -3.17 3.90 -1.94
C ASN A 48 -3.11 4.54 -0.55
N HIS A 49 -4.26 4.64 0.13
CA HIS A 49 -4.33 5.21 1.47
C HIS A 49 -3.55 4.36 2.50
N LEU A 50 -3.81 3.05 2.56
CA LEU A 50 -3.15 2.14 3.48
C LEU A 50 -1.65 2.01 3.22
N ALA A 51 -1.23 2.09 1.96
CA ALA A 51 0.19 2.07 1.59
C ALA A 51 0.94 3.29 2.14
N GLY A 52 0.27 4.43 2.34
CA GLY A 52 0.86 5.62 2.94
C GLY A 52 0.92 5.62 4.46
N ILE A 53 0.19 4.73 5.15
CA ILE A 53 0.13 4.73 6.62
C ILE A 53 1.48 4.30 7.21
N GLY A 54 2.07 5.19 8.00
CA GLY A 54 3.38 4.97 8.63
C GLY A 54 4.58 5.25 7.71
N ALA A 55 4.33 5.74 6.48
CA ALA A 55 5.36 6.41 5.69
C ALA A 55 5.66 7.79 6.31
N ILE A 56 6.93 8.18 6.27
CA ILE A 56 7.46 9.42 6.84
C ILE A 56 7.88 10.36 5.70
N HIS A 57 8.39 9.83 4.58
CA HIS A 57 8.93 10.61 3.48
C HIS A 57 8.00 10.62 2.27
N THR A 58 6.69 10.77 2.51
CA THR A 58 5.71 10.94 1.44
C THR A 58 5.99 12.25 0.70
N ALA A 59 6.40 12.14 -0.56
CA ALA A 59 6.46 13.25 -1.50
C ALA A 59 5.10 13.43 -2.20
#